data_AF-T0ZVD3-F1
#
_entry.id   AF-T0ZVD3-F1
#
_cell.length_a   1.000
_cell.length_b   1.000
_cell.length_c   1.000
_cell.angle_alpha   90.00
_cell.angle_beta   90.00
_cell.angle_gamma   90.00
#
_symmetry.space_group_name_H-M   'P 1'
#
loop_
_entity.id
_entity.type
_entity.pdbx_description
1 polymer ?
#
loop_
_entity_poly.entity_id
_entity_poly.type
_entity_poly.pdbx_seq_one_letter_code
_entity_poly.pdbx_strand_id
1 'polypeptide(L)'
;AGLYALRVLAGNAATGLAPSFWLLAFSIFLFLSLAMAKRYAELLRLGCSGESAPPGRGYLPVDREMVGQLGVASGYASALVLALYFNSPQAALLYARPGFLWLLCVLLLYWISHLWLVAHRGRLDDDPVIFAMRDRVSRLVAVIGAALLILAR
;
A
#
# COMPACT_ATOMS: atom_id res chain seq x y z
N ALA A 1 4.84 -10.06 -3.82
CA ALA A 1 4.44 -9.85 -2.42
C ALA A 1 5.39 -10.55 -1.44
N GLY A 2 5.55 -11.88 -1.51
CA GLY A 2 6.39 -12.64 -0.57
C GLY A 2 7.84 -12.14 -0.43
N LEU A 3 8.53 -11.84 -1.54
CA LEU A 3 9.93 -11.40 -1.51
C LEU A 3 10.16 -10.05 -0.81
N TYR A 4 9.18 -9.13 -0.80
CA TYR A 4 9.32 -7.84 -0.13
C TYR A 4 9.04 -7.95 1.38
N ALA A 5 8.04 -8.76 1.76
CA ALA A 5 7.82 -9.14 3.15
C ALA A 5 9.03 -9.88 3.73
N LEU A 6 9.65 -10.77 2.95
CA LEU A 6 10.88 -11.48 3.33
C LEU A 6 12.07 -10.52 3.46
N ARG A 7 12.13 -9.46 2.65
CA ARG A 7 13.17 -8.42 2.73
C ARG A 7 13.00 -7.52 3.96
N VAL A 8 11.76 -7.22 4.35
CA VAL A 8 11.45 -6.53 5.62
C VAL A 8 11.79 -7.42 6.81
N LEU A 9 11.45 -8.71 6.76
CA LEU A 9 11.83 -9.69 7.78
C LEU A 9 13.37 -9.87 7.87
N ALA A 10 14.08 -9.86 6.73
CA ALA A 10 15.53 -9.97 6.69
C ALA A 10 16.24 -8.70 7.17
N GLY A 11 15.74 -7.51 6.81
CA GLY A 11 16.22 -6.23 7.38
C GLY A 11 16.02 -6.16 8.89
N ASN A 12 14.96 -6.81 9.39
CA ASN A 12 14.67 -6.89 10.81
C ASN A 12 15.56 -7.88 11.58
N ALA A 13 15.89 -9.02 10.97
CA ALA A 13 16.86 -9.96 11.54
C ALA A 13 18.25 -9.32 11.74
N ALA A 14 18.60 -8.31 10.93
CA ALA A 14 19.83 -7.53 11.09
C ALA A 14 19.77 -6.48 12.23
N THR A 15 18.57 -6.08 12.69
CA THR A 15 18.38 -5.08 13.76
C THR A 15 18.08 -5.69 15.13
N GLY A 16 17.82 -7.00 15.23
CA GLY A 16 17.67 -7.72 16.51
C GLY A 16 16.42 -7.38 17.33
N LEU A 17 15.47 -6.62 16.78
CA LEU A 17 14.24 -6.20 17.46
C LEU A 17 13.08 -7.09 16.97
N ALA A 18 12.33 -7.69 17.89
CA ALA A 18 11.14 -8.45 17.52
C ALA A 18 10.16 -7.52 16.76
N PRO A 19 9.68 -7.89 15.55
CA PRO A 19 8.78 -7.04 14.80
C PRO A 19 7.52 -6.81 15.64
N SER A 20 7.11 -5.56 15.81
CA SER A 20 5.78 -5.29 16.35
C SER A 20 4.76 -5.92 15.41
N PHE A 21 3.89 -6.78 15.95
CA PHE A 21 2.81 -7.45 15.22
C PHE A 21 2.05 -6.48 14.28
N TRP A 22 1.89 -5.22 14.73
CA TRP A 22 1.28 -4.13 13.98
C TRP A 22 1.99 -3.78 12.67
N LEU A 23 3.32 -3.71 12.67
CA LEU A 23 4.11 -3.37 11.47
C LEU A 23 4.02 -4.48 10.42
N LEU A 24 4.01 -5.74 10.86
CA LEU A 24 3.86 -6.90 9.99
C LEU A 24 2.47 -6.91 9.34
N ALA A 25 1.42 -6.77 10.14
CA ALA A 25 0.04 -6.71 9.65
C ALA A 25 -0.15 -5.58 8.64
N PHE A 26 0.32 -4.37 8.97
CA PHE A 26 0.31 -3.22 8.08
C PHE A 26 1.00 -3.52 6.73
N SER A 27 2.22 -4.07 6.80
CA SER A 27 3.03 -4.38 5.61
C SER A 27 2.35 -5.40 4.71
N ILE A 28 1.80 -6.48 5.29
CA ILE A 28 1.11 -7.52 4.51
C ILE A 28 -0.05 -6.91 3.71
N PHE A 29 -0.92 -6.13 4.36
CA PHE A 29 -2.07 -5.51 3.70
C PHE A 29 -1.66 -4.48 2.64
N LEU A 30 -0.66 -3.66 2.94
CA LEU A 30 -0.16 -2.65 1.99
C LEU A 30 0.48 -3.31 0.75
N PHE A 31 1.35 -4.30 0.95
CA PHE A 31 1.98 -5.01 -0.17
C PHE A 31 0.99 -5.86 -0.95
N LEU A 32 -0.04 -6.40 -0.30
CA LEU A 32 -1.13 -7.08 -0.98
C LEU A 32 -1.90 -6.11 -1.89
N SER A 33 -2.22 -4.90 -1.41
CA SER A 33 -2.83 -3.86 -2.23
C SER A 33 -1.97 -3.52 -3.46
N LEU A 34 -0.67 -3.29 -3.27
CA LEU A 34 0.24 -2.99 -4.38
C LEU A 34 0.38 -4.15 -5.38
N ALA A 35 0.42 -5.39 -4.88
CA ALA A 35 0.46 -6.57 -5.75
C ALA A 35 -0.81 -6.71 -6.59
N MET A 36 -1.98 -6.43 -6.00
CA MET A 36 -3.25 -6.40 -6.73
C MET A 36 -3.31 -5.25 -7.73
N ALA A 37 -2.76 -4.07 -7.42
CA ALA A 37 -2.70 -2.96 -8.36
C ALA A 37 -1.88 -3.31 -9.61
N LYS A 38 -0.72 -3.97 -9.44
CA LYS A 38 0.06 -4.51 -10.56
C LYS A 38 -0.74 -5.51 -11.38
N ARG A 39 -1.39 -6.46 -10.69
CA ARG A 39 -2.22 -7.50 -11.32
C ARG A 39 -3.39 -6.91 -12.11
N TYR A 40 -4.02 -5.88 -11.57
CA TYR A 40 -5.11 -5.14 -12.20
C TYR A 40 -4.64 -4.49 -13.51
N ALA A 41 -3.48 -3.84 -13.50
CA ALA A 41 -2.90 -3.21 -14.69
C ALA A 41 -2.51 -4.25 -15.76
N GLU A 42 -1.98 -5.41 -15.37
CA GLU A 42 -1.73 -6.54 -16.28
C GLU A 42 -3.04 -7.00 -16.96
N LEU A 43 -4.11 -7.23 -16.18
CA LEU A 43 -5.41 -7.69 -16.70
C LEU A 43 -6.10 -6.64 -17.59
N LEU A 44 -5.96 -5.35 -17.26
CA LEU A 44 -6.48 -4.26 -18.07
C LEU A 44 -5.84 -4.25 -19.46
N ARG A 45 -4.51 -4.42 -19.53
CA ARG A 45 -3.77 -4.47 -20.81
C ARG A 45 -4.19 -5.65 -21.67
N LEU A 46 -4.35 -6.84 -21.07
CA LEU A 46 -4.83 -8.04 -21.78
C LEU A 46 -6.24 -7.85 -22.36
N GLY A 47 -7.14 -7.23 -21.60
CA GLY A 47 -8.49 -6.92 -22.08
C GLY A 47 -8.50 -5.93 -23.25
N CYS A 48 -7.56 -4.97 -23.30
CA CYS A 48 -7.43 -4.03 -24.42
C CYS A 48 -6.79 -4.64 -25.67
N SER A 49 -5.86 -5.59 -25.52
CA SER A 49 -5.18 -6.23 -26.65
C SER A 49 -6.02 -7.30 -27.36
N GLY A 50 -7.15 -7.73 -26.78
CA GLY A 50 -7.98 -8.82 -27.32
C GLY A 50 -7.29 -10.19 -27.29
N GLU A 51 -6.15 -10.31 -26.61
CA GLU A 51 -5.40 -11.55 -26.46
C GLU A 51 -6.05 -12.46 -25.41
N SER A 52 -6.16 -13.75 -25.73
CA SER A 52 -6.54 -14.78 -24.76
C SER A 52 -5.56 -14.78 -23.60
N ALA A 53 -6.07 -15.00 -22.38
CA ALA A 53 -5.29 -14.92 -21.14
C ALA A 53 -3.90 -15.59 -21.25
N PRO A 54 -2.82 -14.96 -20.75
CA PRO A 54 -1.47 -15.48 -20.90
C PRO A 54 -1.38 -16.86 -20.24
N PRO A 55 -0.75 -17.85 -20.91
CA PRO A 55 -0.68 -19.21 -20.42
C PRO A 55 0.00 -19.25 -19.05
N GLY A 56 -0.67 -19.89 -18.07
CA GLY A 56 -0.09 -20.21 -16.76
C GLY A 56 -0.40 -19.28 -15.59
N ARG A 57 -1.24 -18.24 -15.76
CA ARG A 57 -1.58 -17.33 -14.64
C ARG A 57 -3.01 -17.35 -14.12
N GLY A 58 -3.91 -18.22 -14.61
CA GLY A 58 -5.20 -18.57 -13.98
C GLY A 58 -6.25 -17.46 -13.79
N TYR A 59 -5.93 -16.18 -14.06
CA TYR A 59 -6.86 -15.07 -13.95
C TYR A 59 -7.34 -14.68 -15.34
N LEU A 60 -8.64 -14.49 -15.47
CA LEU A 60 -9.27 -14.04 -16.70
C LEU A 60 -9.45 -12.51 -16.69
N PRO A 61 -9.51 -11.87 -17.87
CA PRO A 61 -9.82 -10.44 -17.96
C PRO A 61 -11.12 -10.02 -17.24
N VAL A 62 -12.09 -10.94 -17.09
CA VAL A 62 -13.33 -10.72 -16.33
C VAL A 62 -13.08 -10.53 -14.83
N ASP A 63 -12.00 -11.09 -14.28
CA ASP A 63 -11.69 -10.99 -12.85
C ASP A 63 -11.12 -9.62 -12.46
N ARG A 64 -10.90 -8.72 -13.44
CA ARG A 64 -10.29 -7.40 -13.23
C ARG A 64 -10.98 -6.61 -12.13
N GLU A 65 -12.31 -6.58 -12.13
CA GLU A 65 -13.08 -5.79 -11.16
C GLU A 65 -12.97 -6.36 -9.74
N MET A 66 -13.03 -7.68 -9.61
CA MET A 66 -12.81 -8.38 -8.34
C MET A 66 -11.39 -8.13 -7.80
N VAL A 67 -10.36 -8.22 -8.65
CA VAL A 67 -8.97 -7.90 -8.28
C VAL A 67 -8.84 -6.45 -7.79
N GLY A 68 -9.55 -5.53 -8.45
CA GLY A 68 -9.62 -4.13 -8.03
C GLY A 68 -10.22 -3.96 -6.64
N GLN A 69 -11.36 -4.60 -6.38
CA GLN A 69 -12.03 -4.56 -5.07
C GLN A 69 -11.17 -5.15 -3.95
N LEU A 70 -10.55 -6.32 -4.18
CA LEU A 70 -9.63 -6.96 -3.23
C LEU A 70 -8.45 -6.06 -2.91
N GLY A 71 -7.91 -5.38 -3.92
CA GLY A 71 -6.79 -4.49 -3.77
C GLY A 71 -7.12 -3.20 -3.01
N VAL A 72 -8.26 -2.55 -3.30
CA VAL A 72 -8.73 -1.37 -2.54
C VAL A 72 -9.03 -1.76 -1.09
N ALA A 73 -9.74 -2.88 -0.87
CA ALA A 73 -10.06 -3.37 0.47
C ALA A 73 -8.80 -3.67 1.29
N SER A 74 -7.79 -4.33 0.69
CA SER A 74 -6.50 -4.58 1.35
C SER A 74 -5.78 -3.26 1.69
N GLY A 75 -5.86 -2.27 0.80
CA GLY A 75 -5.27 -0.97 1.04
C GLY A 75 -5.91 -0.26 2.23
N TYR A 76 -7.24 -0.19 2.29
CA TYR A 76 -7.93 0.43 3.41
C TYR A 76 -7.74 -0.34 4.72
N ALA A 77 -7.64 -1.68 4.66
CA ALA A 77 -7.28 -2.49 5.82
C ALA A 77 -5.90 -2.11 6.38
N SER A 78 -4.91 -1.80 5.53
CA SER A 78 -3.60 -1.32 6.00
C SER A 78 -3.70 0.00 6.77
N ALA A 79 -4.53 0.95 6.28
CA ALA A 79 -4.76 2.21 6.96
C ALA A 79 -5.52 2.03 8.29
N LEU A 80 -6.47 1.09 8.34
CA LEU A 80 -7.18 0.74 9.56
C LEU A 80 -6.24 0.13 10.61
N VAL A 81 -5.35 -0.79 10.21
CA VAL A 81 -4.33 -1.37 11.10
C VAL A 81 -3.43 -0.27 11.68
N LEU A 82 -3.05 0.72 10.86
CA LEU A 82 -2.26 1.86 11.32
C LEU A 82 -3.02 2.73 12.33
N ALA A 83 -4.31 3.00 12.08
CA ALA A 83 -5.15 3.75 13.01
C ALA A 83 -5.33 3.03 14.35
N LEU A 84 -5.53 1.71 14.33
CA LEU A 84 -5.62 0.89 15.54
C LEU A 84 -4.31 0.89 16.33
N TYR A 85 -3.16 0.83 15.64
CA TYR A 85 -1.86 0.95 16.29
C TYR A 85 -1.68 2.29 17.01
N PHE A 86 -2.07 3.39 16.38
CA PHE A 86 -1.99 4.72 16.99
C PHE A 86 -2.95 4.93 18.16
N ASN A 87 -4.08 4.22 18.18
CA ASN A 87 -4.99 4.23 19.32
C ASN A 87 -4.53 3.33 20.48
N SER A 88 -3.41 2.61 20.34
CA SER A 88 -2.89 1.75 21.40
C SER A 88 -2.20 2.56 22.51
N PRO A 89 -2.28 2.13 23.79
CA PRO A 89 -1.63 2.82 24.90
C PRO A 89 -0.10 2.88 24.78
N GLN A 90 0.50 1.98 24.00
CA GLN A 90 1.94 1.98 23.70
C GLN A 90 2.33 3.16 22.79
N ALA A 91 1.48 3.52 21.82
CA ALA A 91 1.71 4.66 20.94
C ALA A 91 1.49 6.00 21.67
N ALA A 92 0.54 6.05 22.61
CA ALA A 92 0.25 7.23 23.41
C ALA A 92 1.44 7.66 24.32
N LEU A 93 2.31 6.71 24.71
CA LEU A 93 3.52 7.00 25.48
C LEU A 93 4.67 7.55 24.63
N LEU A 94 4.64 7.31 23.31
CA LEU A 94 5.73 7.65 22.39
C LEU A 94 5.54 9.00 21.69
N TYR A 95 4.31 9.52 21.63
CA TYR A 95 3.96 10.72 20.88
C TYR A 95 3.19 11.73 21.74
N ALA A 96 3.70 12.95 21.83
CA ALA A 96 3.10 14.03 22.62
C ALA A 96 1.82 14.64 21.98
N ARG A 97 1.62 14.44 20.66
CA ARG A 97 0.50 15.04 19.90
C ARG A 97 -0.18 14.03 18.96
N PRO A 98 -1.15 13.23 19.45
CA PRO A 98 -1.79 12.17 18.67
C PRO A 98 -2.61 12.66 17.45
N GLY A 99 -3.00 13.94 17.40
CA GLY A 99 -3.73 14.50 16.26
C GLY A 99 -2.99 14.42 14.92
N PHE A 100 -1.66 14.54 14.92
CA PHE A 100 -0.85 14.44 13.70
C PHE A 100 -0.74 12.99 13.18
N LEU A 101 -0.87 12.00 14.06
CA LEU A 101 -0.90 10.59 13.67
C LEU A 101 -2.17 10.24 12.89
N TRP A 102 -3.30 10.85 13.25
CA TRP A 102 -4.56 10.73 12.50
C TRP A 102 -4.46 11.31 11.08
N LEU A 103 -3.76 12.43 10.92
CA LEU A 103 -3.46 13.00 9.61
C LEU A 103 -2.66 12.02 8.73
N LEU A 104 -1.75 11.23 9.30
CA LEU A 104 -1.02 10.19 8.56
C LEU A 104 -1.96 9.09 8.05
N CYS A 105 -2.97 8.69 8.82
CA CYS A 105 -3.97 7.73 8.39
C CYS A 105 -4.80 8.27 7.21
N VAL A 106 -5.26 9.52 7.30
CA VAL A 106 -6.00 10.19 6.22
C VAL A 106 -5.14 10.32 4.97
N LEU A 107 -3.87 10.67 5.14
CA LEU A 107 -2.90 10.81 4.06
C LEU A 107 -2.65 9.47 3.34
N LEU A 108 -2.54 8.37 4.09
CA LEU A 108 -2.42 7.03 3.54
C LEU A 108 -3.68 6.61 2.78
N LEU A 109 -4.88 6.85 3.33
CA LEU A 109 -6.14 6.59 2.64
C LEU A 109 -6.19 7.34 1.31
N TYR A 110 -5.87 8.64 1.32
CA TYR A 110 -5.81 9.45 0.11
C TYR A 110 -4.85 8.86 -0.93
N TRP A 111 -3.65 8.47 -0.50
CA TRP A 111 -2.65 7.90 -1.40
C TRP A 111 -3.12 6.57 -2.02
N ILE A 112 -3.73 5.70 -1.23
CA ILE A 112 -4.30 4.44 -1.71
C ILE A 112 -5.44 4.70 -2.70
N SER A 113 -6.38 5.59 -2.37
CA SER A 113 -7.45 5.97 -3.30
C SER A 113 -6.90 6.55 -4.60
N HIS A 114 -5.87 7.40 -4.52
CA HIS A 114 -5.25 7.98 -5.70
C HIS A 114 -4.57 6.92 -6.58
N LEU A 115 -3.78 6.03 -5.99
CA LEU A 115 -3.14 4.92 -6.68
C LEU A 115 -4.16 4.07 -7.44
N TRP A 116 -5.25 3.69 -6.78
CA TRP A 116 -6.29 2.87 -7.38
C TRP A 116 -7.09 3.61 -8.46
N LEU A 117 -7.32 4.91 -8.31
CA LEU A 117 -7.91 5.75 -9.37
C LEU A 117 -7.01 5.82 -10.61
N VAL A 118 -5.70 5.90 -10.44
CA VAL A 118 -4.73 5.91 -11.55
C VAL A 118 -4.68 4.53 -12.23
N ALA A 119 -4.67 3.45 -11.44
CA ALA A 119 -4.71 2.08 -11.95
C ALA A 119 -5.99 1.81 -12.74
N HIS A 120 -7.14 2.26 -12.24
CA HIS A 120 -8.42 2.15 -12.93
C HIS A 120 -8.45 2.88 -14.28
N ARG A 121 -7.76 4.03 -14.37
CA ARG A 121 -7.62 4.81 -15.61
C ARG A 121 -6.59 4.24 -16.60
N GLY A 122 -5.95 3.12 -16.27
CA GLY A 122 -4.93 2.50 -17.12
C GLY A 122 -3.64 3.29 -17.28
N ARG A 123 -3.34 4.21 -16.35
CA ARG A 123 -2.11 5.01 -16.35
C ARG A 123 -1.01 4.43 -15.46
N LEU A 124 -1.24 3.25 -14.90
CA LEU A 124 -0.25 2.53 -14.10
C LEU A 124 0.63 1.70 -15.04
N ASP A 125 1.62 2.37 -15.64
CA ASP A 125 2.43 1.74 -16.68
C ASP A 125 3.60 0.89 -16.16
N ASP A 126 4.10 1.29 -14.99
CA ASP A 126 5.25 0.71 -14.30
C ASP A 126 4.79 0.00 -13.00
N ASP A 127 5.71 -0.71 -12.34
CA ASP A 127 5.45 -1.27 -11.02
C ASP A 127 4.93 -0.19 -10.04
N PRO A 128 3.89 -0.48 -9.23
CA PRO A 128 3.26 0.52 -8.37
C PRO A 128 4.24 1.22 -7.40
N VAL A 129 5.34 0.56 -7.05
CA VAL A 129 6.43 1.14 -6.24
C VAL A 129 7.22 2.20 -7.03
N ILE A 130 7.51 1.93 -8.31
CA ILE A 130 8.18 2.89 -9.20
C ILE A 130 7.25 4.07 -9.48
N PHE A 131 5.95 3.80 -9.69
CA PHE A 131 4.93 4.83 -9.81
C PHE A 131 4.92 5.76 -8.58
N ALA A 132 4.98 5.21 -7.37
CA ALA A 132 5.04 5.99 -6.13
C ALA A 132 6.24 6.95 -6.07
N MET A 133 7.37 6.58 -6.67
CA MET A 133 8.58 7.43 -6.72
C MET A 133 8.51 8.51 -7.81
N ARG A 134 7.80 8.25 -8.91
CA ARG A 134 7.74 9.14 -10.09
C ARG A 134 6.62 10.17 -9.97
N ASP A 135 5.49 9.74 -9.42
CA ASP A 135 4.29 10.55 -9.32
C ASP A 135 4.46 11.75 -8.37
N ARG A 136 3.97 12.92 -8.80
CA ARG A 136 4.13 14.18 -8.06
C ARG A 136 3.28 14.18 -6.79
N VAL A 137 2.10 13.58 -6.84
CA VAL A 137 1.20 13.50 -5.68
C VAL A 137 1.78 12.51 -4.67
N SER A 138 2.26 11.35 -5.12
CA SER A 138 2.94 10.38 -4.25
C SER A 138 4.16 10.97 -3.54
N ARG A 139 4.98 11.78 -4.24
CA ARG A 139 6.09 12.51 -3.61
C ARG A 139 5.63 13.58 -2.61
N LEU A 140 4.57 14.32 -2.93
CA LEU A 140 4.00 15.33 -2.04
C LEU A 140 3.45 14.69 -0.75
N VAL A 141 2.75 13.56 -0.89
CA VAL A 141 2.27 12.73 0.22
C VAL A 141 3.44 12.25 1.08
N ALA A 142 4.53 11.76 0.46
CA ALA A 142 5.71 11.32 1.22
C ALA A 142 6.36 12.46 2.01
N VAL A 143 6.50 13.65 1.40
CA VAL A 143 7.06 14.84 2.07
C VAL A 143 6.16 15.30 3.22
N ILE A 144 4.84 15.35 3.01
CA ILE A 144 3.88 15.72 4.06
C ILE A 144 3.91 14.71 5.20
N GLY A 145 3.96 13.41 4.90
CA GLY A 145 4.06 12.36 5.90
C GLY A 145 5.33 12.47 6.74
N ALA A 146 6.48 12.72 6.11
CA ALA A 146 7.74 12.94 6.81
C ALA A 146 7.69 14.20 7.71
N ALA A 147 7.12 15.29 7.22
CA ALA A 147 6.96 16.52 8.00
C ALA A 147 6.04 16.32 9.21
N LEU A 148 4.93 15.59 9.05
CA LEU A 148 4.02 15.25 10.14
C LEU A 148 4.68 14.38 11.21
N LEU A 149 5.51 13.41 10.81
CA LEU A 149 6.25 12.56 11.76
C LEU A 149 7.27 13.36 12.58
N ILE A 150 7.95 14.33 11.96
CA ILE A 150 8.86 15.23 12.66
C ILE A 150 8.10 16.12 13.65
N LEU A 151 6.91 16.61 13.26
CA LEU A 151 6.09 17.49 14.09
C LEU A 151 5.32 16.74 15.21
N ALA A 152 5.15 15.42 15.06
CA ALA A 152 4.49 14.56 16.03
C ALA A 152 5.43 14.09 17.15
N ARG A 153 6.75 14.04 16.88
CA ARG A 153 7.79 13.85 17.90
C ARG A 153 7.86 15.04 18.85
#